data_AF-A0A1F7HX91-F1
#
_entry.id   AF-A0A1F7HX91-F1
#
_cell.length_a   1.000
_cell.length_b   1.000
_cell.length_c   1.000
_cell.angle_alpha   90.00
_cell.angle_beta   90.00
_cell.angle_gamma   90.00
#
_symmetry.space_group_name_H-M   'P 1'
#
loop_
_entity.id
_entity.type
_entity.pdbx_description
1 polymer ?
#
loop_
_entity_poly.entity_id
_entity_poly.type
_entity_poly.pdbx_seq_one_letter_code
_entity_poly.pdbx_strand_id
1 'polypeptide(L)'
;MKIDPTIKEDLKEYFKDRMRLVKEKVIITSAYELSDQEKKTIISSLGLPNGKIEYKVDTRLVAGVIITYGSKIIDVSLKGQLQNFKHILYESA
;
A
#
# COMPACT_ATOMS: atom_id res chain seq x y z
N MET A 1 -18.17 26.32 -22.66
CA MET A 1 -18.74 26.12 -21.30
C MET A 1 -17.78 26.74 -20.29
N LYS A 2 -18.13 27.86 -19.65
CA LYS A 2 -17.34 28.41 -18.54
C LYS A 2 -17.91 27.82 -17.26
N ILE A 3 -17.13 26.98 -16.60
CA ILE A 3 -17.49 26.43 -15.29
C ILE A 3 -17.49 27.60 -14.30
N ASP A 4 -18.51 27.68 -13.45
CA ASP A 4 -18.59 28.69 -12.40
C ASP A 4 -17.33 28.63 -11.50
N PRO A 5 -16.65 29.76 -11.26
CA PRO A 5 -15.43 29.80 -10.45
C PRO A 5 -15.63 29.27 -9.03
N THR A 6 -16.82 29.41 -8.44
CA THR A 6 -17.12 28.88 -7.09
C THR A 6 -17.14 27.35 -7.09
N ILE A 7 -17.83 26.75 -8.07
CA ILE A 7 -17.88 25.30 -8.26
C ILE A 7 -16.49 24.71 -8.49
N LYS A 8 -15.63 25.44 -9.21
CA LYS A 8 -14.25 25.01 -9.46
C LYS A 8 -13.41 24.95 -8.17
N GLU A 9 -13.57 25.93 -7.29
CA GLU A 9 -12.83 25.98 -6.03
C GLU A 9 -13.36 24.93 -5.04
N ASP A 10 -14.69 24.78 -4.94
CA ASP A 10 -15.32 23.75 -4.10
C ASP A 10 -14.92 22.34 -4.52
N LEU A 11 -14.88 22.07 -5.83
CA LEU A 11 -14.46 20.78 -6.37
C LEU A 11 -12.98 20.50 -6.06
N LYS A 12 -12.14 21.52 -6.11
CA LYS A 12 -10.71 21.41 -5.80
C LYS A 12 -10.47 21.14 -4.32
N GLU A 13 -11.21 21.77 -3.42
CA GLU A 13 -11.16 21.46 -1.99
C GLU A 13 -11.65 20.03 -1.72
N TYR A 14 -12.77 19.63 -2.32
CA TYR A 14 -13.33 18.29 -2.21
C TYR A 14 -12.33 17.18 -2.59
N PHE A 15 -11.65 17.35 -3.72
CA PHE A 15 -10.62 16.38 -4.14
C PHE A 15 -9.38 16.40 -3.25
N LYS A 16 -8.97 17.58 -2.76
CA LYS A 16 -7.79 17.73 -1.89
C LYS A 16 -7.97 16.99 -0.56
N ASP A 17 -9.14 17.07 0.05
CA ASP A 17 -9.43 16.40 1.31
C ASP A 17 -9.52 14.87 1.14
N ARG A 18 -10.16 14.40 0.07
CA ARG A 18 -10.15 12.98 -0.30
C ARG A 18 -8.74 12.44 -0.54
N MET A 19 -7.90 13.21 -1.24
CA MET A 19 -6.51 12.82 -1.52
C MET A 19 -5.66 12.77 -0.25
N ARG A 20 -5.91 13.65 0.73
CA ARG A 20 -5.24 13.60 2.04
C ARG A 20 -5.60 12.31 2.79
N LEU A 21 -6.89 11.98 2.87
CA LEU A 21 -7.37 10.76 3.52
C LEU A 21 -6.76 9.49 2.90
N VAL A 22 -6.59 9.46 1.58
CA VAL A 22 -5.96 8.33 0.87
C VAL A 22 -4.45 8.26 1.13
N LYS A 23 -3.75 9.39 1.20
CA LYS A 23 -2.30 9.43 1.49
C LYS A 23 -1.96 8.92 2.89
N GLU A 24 -2.88 9.02 3.84
CA GLU A 24 -2.66 8.65 5.24
C GLU A 24 -2.98 7.18 5.55
N LYS A 25 -3.66 6.46 4.65
CA LYS A 25 -4.02 5.06 4.86
C LYS A 25 -2.87 4.15 4.42
N VAL A 26 -2.36 3.39 5.38
CA VAL A 26 -1.35 2.34 5.15
C VAL A 26 -1.99 0.99 5.42
N ILE A 27 -1.87 0.04 4.49
CA ILE A 27 -2.34 -1.33 4.66
C ILE A 27 -1.13 -2.24 4.58
N ILE A 28 -0.90 -3.03 5.62
CA ILE A 28 0.18 -4.01 5.69
C ILE A 28 -0.48 -5.39 5.66
N THR A 29 -0.21 -6.15 4.60
CA THR A 29 -0.70 -7.52 4.43
C THR A 29 0.46 -8.48 4.63
N SER A 30 0.34 -9.40 5.57
CA SER A 30 1.39 -10.37 5.94
C SER A 30 0.87 -11.80 5.84
N ALA A 31 1.78 -12.77 5.72
CA ALA A 31 1.40 -14.19 5.67
C ALA A 31 0.81 -14.71 7.00
N TYR A 32 1.12 -14.04 8.11
CA TYR A 32 0.68 -14.37 9.47
C TYR A 32 0.43 -13.08 10.27
N GLU A 33 -0.16 -13.21 11.46
CA GLU A 33 -0.38 -12.07 12.35
C GLU A 33 0.95 -11.54 12.90
N LEU A 34 1.29 -10.30 12.57
CA LEU A 34 2.54 -9.68 13.00
C LEU A 34 2.52 -9.39 14.51
N SER A 35 3.62 -9.69 15.18
CA SER A 35 3.88 -9.25 16.55
C SER A 35 4.07 -7.73 16.62
N ASP A 36 3.90 -7.15 17.80
CA ASP A 36 4.08 -5.71 17.97
C ASP A 36 5.52 -5.24 17.70
N GLN A 37 6.51 -6.11 17.89
CA GLN A 37 7.90 -5.83 17.57
C GLN A 37 8.13 -5.79 16.05
N GLU A 38 7.51 -6.70 15.30
CA GLU A 38 7.56 -6.70 13.84
C GLU A 38 6.84 -5.49 13.25
N LYS A 39 5.66 -5.15 13.78
CA LYS A 39 4.92 -3.94 13.40
C LYS A 39 5.80 -2.69 13.55
N LYS A 40 6.46 -2.52 14.70
CA LYS A 40 7.37 -1.38 14.96
C LYS A 40 8.56 -1.37 14.00
N THR A 41 9.18 -2.53 13.80
CA THR A 41 10.33 -2.66 12.89
C THR A 41 9.95 -2.24 11.48
N ILE A 42 8.85 -2.77 10.93
CA ILE A 42 8.37 -2.44 9.57
C ILE A 42 8.09 -0.94 9.43
N ILE A 43 7.39 -0.33 10.39
CA ILE A 43 7.11 1.10 10.36
C ILE A 43 8.40 1.93 10.34
N SER A 44 9.36 1.58 11.22
CA SER A 44 10.64 2.29 11.33
C SER A 44 11.51 2.15 10.09
N SER A 45 11.62 0.95 9.52
CA SER A 45 12.47 0.67 8.36
C SER A 45 11.98 1.32 7.07
N LEU A 46 10.65 1.46 6.91
CA LEU A 46 10.05 2.04 5.69
C LEU A 46 9.74 3.53 5.83
N GLY A 47 9.99 4.14 7.00
CA GLY A 47 9.66 5.54 7.27
C GLY A 47 8.17 5.84 7.05
N LEU A 48 7.30 4.86 7.33
CA LEU A 48 5.87 4.99 7.07
C LEU A 48 5.27 6.04 8.03
N PRO A 49 4.33 6.87 7.56
CA PRO A 49 3.65 7.80 8.45
C PRO A 49 2.93 7.02 9.55
N ASN A 50 2.97 7.52 10.79
CA ASN A 50 2.23 6.99 11.95
C ASN A 50 0.70 7.17 11.84
N GLY A 51 0.16 7.18 10.61
CA GLY A 51 -1.27 7.30 10.33
C GLY A 51 -2.05 6.05 10.70
N LYS A 52 -3.26 5.92 10.15
CA LYS A 52 -4.09 4.73 10.35
C LYS A 52 -3.52 3.55 9.57
N ILE A 53 -2.80 2.68 10.27
CA ILE A 53 -2.27 1.43 9.72
C ILE A 53 -3.29 0.31 9.93
N GLU A 54 -3.70 -0.33 8.83
CA GLU A 54 -4.56 -1.50 8.82
C GLU A 54 -3.70 -2.75 8.58
N TYR A 55 -3.73 -3.69 9.51
CA TYR A 55 -3.01 -4.97 9.39
C TYR A 55 -3.96 -6.05 8.87
N LYS A 56 -3.52 -6.80 7.86
CA LYS A 56 -4.26 -7.91 7.25
C LYS A 56 -3.40 -9.15 7.19
N VAL A 57 -4.03 -10.31 7.33
CA VAL A 57 -3.38 -11.60 7.13
C VAL A 57 -3.87 -12.21 5.81
N ASP A 58 -2.94 -12.58 4.94
CA ASP A 58 -3.18 -13.36 3.73
C ASP A 58 -2.19 -14.52 3.66
N THR A 59 -2.66 -15.71 4.05
CA THR A 59 -1.86 -16.94 4.09
C THR A 59 -1.37 -17.38 2.70
N ARG A 60 -1.95 -16.86 1.61
CA ARG A 60 -1.53 -17.17 0.24
C ARG A 60 -0.18 -16.53 -0.11
N LEU A 61 0.30 -15.57 0.68
CA LEU A 61 1.62 -14.94 0.46
C LEU A 61 2.77 -15.90 0.73
N VAL A 62 2.54 -16.97 1.51
CA VAL A 62 3.54 -17.95 2.01
C VAL A 62 4.54 -17.30 2.99
N ALA A 63 5.21 -16.23 2.58
CA ALA A 63 6.09 -15.41 3.41
C ALA A 63 6.17 -13.97 2.89
N GLY A 64 6.76 -13.08 3.70
CA GLY A 64 6.93 -11.67 3.37
C GLY A 64 5.68 -10.82 3.61
N VAL A 65 5.70 -9.59 3.09
CA VAL A 65 4.64 -8.60 3.30
C VAL A 65 4.35 -7.81 2.02
N ILE A 66 3.11 -7.34 1.91
CA ILE A 66 2.67 -6.36 0.91
C ILE A 66 2.23 -5.11 1.65
N ILE A 67 2.86 -3.98 1.32
CA ILE A 67 2.56 -2.68 1.93
C ILE A 67 1.92 -1.79 0.88
N THR A 68 0.71 -1.34 1.14
CA THR A 68 0.01 -0.35 0.32
C THR A 68 -0.06 0.96 1.08
N TYR A 69 0.47 2.04 0.51
CA TYR A 69 0.34 3.39 1.08
C TYR A 69 -0.08 4.37 -0.02
N GLY A 70 -1.25 4.99 0.13
CA GLY A 70 -1.86 5.79 -0.93
C GLY A 70 -2.00 4.99 -2.23
N SER A 71 -1.28 5.39 -3.28
CA SER A 71 -1.27 4.74 -4.60
C SER A 71 -0.06 3.83 -4.83
N LYS A 72 0.82 3.66 -3.85
CA LYS A 72 2.04 2.86 -3.98
C LYS A 72 1.88 1.51 -3.32
N ILE A 73 2.34 0.48 -4.01
CA ILE A 73 2.38 -0.90 -3.53
C ILE A 73 3.85 -1.32 -3.50
N ILE A 74 4.30 -1.75 -2.33
CA ILE A 74 5.59 -2.40 -2.13
C ILE A 74 5.29 -3.86 -1.85
N ASP A 75 5.59 -4.73 -2.82
CA ASP A 75 5.44 -6.17 -2.68
C ASP A 75 6.82 -6.80 -2.45
N VAL A 76 7.03 -7.34 -1.25
CA VAL A 76 8.18 -8.15 -0.88
C VAL A 76 7.72 -9.54 -0.41
N SER A 77 6.59 -10.01 -0.93
CA SER A 77 6.05 -11.33 -0.66
C SER A 77 6.78 -12.41 -1.47
N LEU A 78 6.94 -13.59 -0.86
CA LEU A 78 7.54 -14.74 -1.53
C LEU A 78 6.71 -15.16 -2.74
N LYS A 79 5.38 -15.09 -2.64
CA LYS A 79 4.48 -15.32 -3.77
C LYS A 79 4.80 -14.42 -4.96
N GLY A 80 4.92 -13.10 -4.74
CA GLY A 80 5.24 -12.15 -5.80
C GLY A 80 6.61 -12.44 -6.44
N GLN A 81 7.61 -12.75 -5.62
CA GLN A 81 8.95 -13.11 -6.10
C GLN A 81 8.94 -14.40 -6.94
N LEU A 82 8.23 -15.44 -6.50
CA LEU A 82 8.11 -16.69 -7.26
C LEU A 82 7.33 -16.50 -8.57
N GLN A 83 6.31 -15.65 -8.60
CA GLN A 83 5.60 -15.31 -9.83
C GLN A 83 6.50 -14.59 -10.82
N ASN A 84 7.29 -13.62 -10.35
CA ASN A 84 8.27 -12.92 -11.19
C ASN A 84 9.33 -13.89 -11.72
N PHE A 85 9.84 -14.78 -10.87
CA PHE A 85 10.81 -15.79 -11.28
C PHE A 85 10.23 -16.75 -12.34
N LYS A 86 8.99 -17.20 -12.15
CA LYS A 86 8.26 -18.02 -13.13
C LYS A 86 8.18 -17.31 -14.48
N HIS A 87 7.85 -16.02 -14.50
CA HIS A 87 7.77 -15.23 -15.72
C HIS A 87 9.11 -15.20 -16.48
N ILE A 88 10.20 -14.91 -15.77
CA ILE A 88 11.56 -14.93 -16.32
C ILE A 88 11.87 -16.28 -16.96
N LEU A 89 11.54 -17.39 -16.28
CA LEU A 89 11.79 -18.73 -16.79
C LEU A 89 11.05 -19.04 -18.09
N TYR A 90 9.78 -18.63 -18.23
CA TYR A 90 8.98 -18.93 -19.43
C TYR A 90 9.20 -17.95 -20.58
N GLU A 91 9.63 -16.73 -20.32
CA GLU A 91 9.96 -15.76 -21.39
C GLU A 91 11.38 -15.89 -21.93
N SER A 92 12.28 -16.50 -21.15
CA SER A 92 13.66 -16.76 -21.58
C SER A 92 13.83 -18.12 -22.29
N ALA A 93 12.76 -18.88 -22.46
CA ALA A 93 12.71 -20.20 -23.10
C ALA A 93 12.00 -20.14 -24.46
#